data_AF-A0A3S9LDB3-F1
#
_entry.id   AF-A0A3S9LDB3-F1
#
_cell.length_a   1.000
_cell.length_b   1.000
_cell.length_c   1.000
_cell.angle_alpha   90.00
_cell.angle_beta   90.00
_cell.angle_gamma   90.00
#
_symmetry.space_group_name_H-M   'P 1'
#
loop_
_entity.id
_entity.type
_entity.pdbx_description
1 polymer ?
#
loop_
_entity_poly.entity_id
_entity_poly.type
_entity_poly.pdbx_seq_one_letter_code
_entity_poly.pdbx_strand_id
1 'polypeptide(L)'
;MSLALAVRERGRLVGGGAVVGALATPLLVGGLVAGAGYVPLAAAELAFAFGGFWFGFALLGWAGSVASGEAIEAAQEHLDVGSGWTERRSRRAMARVGGFGAGMMIVAPVVGTVV
;
A
#
# COMPACT_ATOMS: atom_id res chain seq x y z
N MET A 1 -25.37 11.03 -3.22
CA MET A 1 -24.42 10.73 -2.12
C MET A 1 -23.58 11.97 -1.86
N SER A 2 -23.58 12.53 -0.65
CA SER A 2 -22.82 13.77 -0.38
C SER A 2 -21.32 13.54 -0.50
N LEU A 3 -20.61 14.46 -1.16
CA LEU A 3 -19.15 14.42 -1.37
C LEU A 3 -18.35 14.03 -0.11
N ALA A 4 -18.76 14.55 1.06
CA ALA A 4 -18.15 14.27 2.36
C ALA A 4 -18.16 12.78 2.75
N LEU A 5 -19.24 12.04 2.42
CA LEU A 5 -19.35 10.61 2.74
C LEU A 5 -18.45 9.77 1.83
N ALA A 6 -18.41 10.12 0.53
CA ALA A 6 -17.54 9.46 -0.44
C ALA A 6 -16.06 9.65 -0.10
N VAL A 7 -15.67 10.86 0.32
CA VAL A 7 -14.31 11.15 0.78
C VAL A 7 -13.98 10.40 2.06
N ARG A 8 -14.90 10.35 3.03
CA ARG A 8 -14.70 9.62 4.29
C ARG A 8 -14.53 8.12 4.09
N GLU A 9 -15.32 7.52 3.22
CA GLU A 9 -15.24 6.07 2.94
C GLU A 9 -13.95 5.71 2.18
N ARG A 10 -13.59 6.49 1.16
CA ARG A 10 -12.31 6.33 0.44
C ARG A 10 -11.11 6.59 1.35
N GLY A 11 -11.20 7.59 2.21
CA GLY A 11 -10.19 7.91 3.21
C GLY A 11 -9.99 6.80 4.23
N ARG A 12 -11.06 6.11 4.68
CA ARG A 12 -10.93 4.94 5.57
C ARG A 12 -10.19 3.77 4.94
N LEU A 13 -10.35 3.56 3.62
CA LEU A 13 -9.67 2.48 2.91
C LEU A 13 -8.16 2.70 2.85
N VAL A 14 -7.73 3.89 2.43
CA VAL A 14 -6.30 4.26 2.37
C VAL A 14 -5.74 4.39 3.79
N GLY A 15 -6.49 5.03 4.68
CA GLY A 15 -6.09 5.26 6.07
C GLY A 15 -5.86 3.96 6.85
N GLY A 16 -6.69 2.94 6.65
CA GLY A 16 -6.47 1.63 7.27
C GLY A 16 -5.15 1.00 6.84
N GLY A 17 -4.82 1.05 5.55
CA GLY A 17 -3.51 0.63 5.04
C GLY A 17 -2.38 1.43 5.65
N ALA A 18 -2.50 2.76 5.67
CA ALA A 18 -1.49 3.66 6.21
C ALA A 18 -1.20 3.42 7.69
N VAL A 19 -2.22 3.17 8.52
CA VAL A 19 -2.02 2.81 9.93
C VAL A 19 -1.23 1.51 10.06
N VAL A 20 -1.56 0.49 9.25
CA VAL A 20 -0.83 -0.79 9.28
C VAL A 20 0.63 -0.59 8.85
N GLY A 21 0.88 0.17 7.79
CA GLY A 21 2.24 0.49 7.35
C GLY A 21 3.03 1.25 8.41
N ALA A 22 2.42 2.28 9.00
CA ALA A 22 3.00 3.08 10.07
C ALA A 22 3.42 2.22 11.28
N LEU A 23 2.58 1.26 11.69
CA LEU A 23 2.87 0.35 12.80
C LEU A 23 3.91 -0.73 12.43
N ALA A 24 3.94 -1.17 11.16
CA ALA A 24 4.90 -2.15 10.69
C ALA A 24 6.33 -1.60 10.62
N THR A 25 6.50 -0.30 10.35
CA THR A 25 7.82 0.34 10.24
C THR A 25 8.70 0.18 11.47
N PRO A 26 8.31 0.56 12.71
CA PRO A 26 9.16 0.40 13.87
C PRO A 26 9.48 -1.07 14.17
N LEU A 27 8.56 -2.00 13.85
CA LEU A 27 8.82 -3.44 13.98
C LEU A 27 9.89 -3.90 13.00
N LEU A 28 9.82 -3.47 11.74
CA LEU A 28 10.81 -3.79 10.72
C LEU A 28 12.17 -3.19 11.08
N VAL A 29 12.22 -1.91 11.43
CA VAL A 29 13.47 -1.23 11.82
C VAL A 29 14.07 -1.88 13.06
N GLY A 30 13.28 -2.10 14.11
CA GLY A 30 13.74 -2.77 15.33
C GLY A 30 14.24 -4.18 15.07
N GLY A 31 13.56 -4.94 14.20
CA GLY A 31 14.00 -6.28 13.79
C GLY A 31 15.31 -6.28 13.01
N LEU A 32 15.51 -5.31 12.10
CA LEU A 32 16.75 -5.16 11.35
C LEU A 32 17.94 -4.77 12.24
N VAL A 33 17.71 -3.86 13.20
CA VAL A 33 18.73 -3.43 14.15
C VAL A 33 19.08 -4.56 15.12
N ALA A 34 18.08 -5.12 15.81
CA ALA A 34 18.30 -6.10 16.86
C ALA A 34 18.64 -7.51 16.32
N GLY A 35 18.06 -7.91 15.19
CA GLY A 35 18.19 -9.25 14.63
C GLY A 35 19.27 -9.39 13.56
N ALA A 36 19.56 -8.32 12.80
CA ALA A 36 20.49 -8.37 11.68
C ALA A 36 21.67 -7.38 11.81
N GLY A 37 21.75 -6.62 12.91
CA GLY A 37 22.89 -5.75 13.22
C GLY A 37 23.01 -4.52 12.34
N TYR A 38 21.93 -4.09 11.68
CA TYR A 38 21.93 -2.86 10.88
C TYR A 38 22.08 -1.64 11.79
N VAL A 39 22.80 -0.63 11.30
CA VAL A 39 22.80 0.71 11.91
C VAL A 39 21.38 1.30 11.78
N PRO A 40 20.85 2.00 12.80
CA PRO A 40 19.45 2.46 12.79
C PRO A 40 19.04 3.26 11.56
N LEU A 41 19.92 4.15 11.09
CA LEU A 41 19.68 4.94 9.88
C LEU A 41 19.51 4.04 8.63
N ALA A 42 20.40 3.06 8.44
CA ALA A 42 20.32 2.13 7.32
C ALA A 42 19.06 1.25 7.37
N ALA A 43 18.65 0.83 8.57
CA ALA A 43 17.40 0.09 8.76
C ALA A 43 16.17 0.94 8.41
N ALA A 44 16.17 2.23 8.79
CA ALA A 44 15.12 3.18 8.43
C ALA A 44 15.07 3.46 6.92
N GLU A 45 16.22 3.64 6.26
CA GLU A 45 16.30 3.81 4.81
C GLU A 45 15.75 2.58 4.05
N LEU A 46 16.08 1.37 4.51
CA LEU A 46 15.54 0.14 3.92
C LEU A 46 14.03 0.03 4.12
N ALA A 47 13.52 0.37 5.32
CA ALA A 47 12.09 0.41 5.59
C ALA A 47 11.36 1.45 4.71
N PHE A 48 11.97 2.62 4.48
CA PHE A 48 11.46 3.63 3.58
C PHE A 48 11.41 3.12 2.13
N ALA A 49 12.50 2.52 1.64
CA ALA A 49 12.59 1.96 0.30
C ALA A 49 11.57 0.83 0.08
N PHE A 50 11.39 -0.04 1.08
CA PHE A 50 10.38 -1.10 1.06
C PHE A 50 8.95 -0.54 1.02
N GLY A 51 8.68 0.52 1.80
CA GLY A 51 7.43 1.27 1.71
C GLY A 51 7.20 1.87 0.32
N GLY A 52 8.24 2.50 -0.24
CA GLY A 52 8.22 3.07 -1.59
C GLY A 52 7.96 2.05 -2.69
N PHE A 53 8.55 0.86 -2.58
CA PHE A 53 8.28 -0.26 -3.48
C PHE A 53 6.79 -0.62 -3.49
N TRP A 54 6.18 -0.83 -2.31
CA TRP A 54 4.77 -1.19 -2.24
C TRP A 54 3.84 -0.05 -2.66
N PHE A 55 4.22 1.19 -2.37
CA PHE A 55 3.49 2.36 -2.84
C PHE A 55 3.50 2.45 -4.37
N GLY A 56 4.67 2.30 -4.99
CA GLY A 56 4.81 2.31 -6.45
C GLY A 56 4.07 1.16 -7.12
N PHE A 57 4.21 -0.06 -6.58
CA PHE A 57 3.48 -1.23 -7.05
C PHE A 57 1.96 -1.02 -7.00
N ALA A 58 1.46 -0.49 -5.89
CA ALA A 58 0.05 -0.18 -5.74
C ALA A 58 -0.43 0.90 -6.70
N LEU A 59 0.38 1.94 -6.92
CA LEU A 59 0.05 3.01 -7.86
C LEU A 59 -0.07 2.48 -9.29
N LEU A 60 0.90 1.66 -9.73
CA LEU A 60 0.87 1.00 -11.03
C LEU A 60 -0.31 0.04 -11.15
N GLY A 61 -0.57 -0.79 -10.13
CA GLY A 61 -1.70 -1.71 -10.12
C GLY A 61 -3.06 -1.01 -10.15
N TRP A 62 -3.18 0.12 -9.45
CA TRP A 62 -4.37 0.96 -9.48
C TRP A 62 -4.57 1.59 -10.85
N ALA A 63 -3.52 2.20 -11.42
CA ALA A 63 -3.55 2.79 -12.76
C ALA A 63 -3.86 1.75 -13.84
N GLY A 64 -3.25 0.57 -13.76
CA GLY A 64 -3.54 -0.56 -14.64
C GLY A 64 -5.00 -0.98 -14.53
N SER A 65 -5.53 -1.12 -13.32
CA SER A 65 -6.95 -1.41 -13.12
C SER A 65 -7.84 -0.35 -13.75
N VAL A 66 -7.47 0.93 -13.68
CA VAL A 66 -8.21 2.02 -14.33
C VAL A 66 -8.16 1.94 -15.86
N ALA A 67 -7.01 1.59 -16.42
CA ALA A 67 -6.79 1.58 -17.87
C ALA A 67 -7.36 0.33 -18.56
N SER A 68 -7.30 -0.83 -17.90
CA SER A 68 -7.67 -2.12 -18.50
C SER A 68 -8.83 -2.84 -17.81
N GLY A 69 -9.46 -2.22 -16.80
CA GLY A 69 -10.52 -2.82 -16.00
C GLY A 69 -11.66 -3.44 -16.82
N GLU A 70 -12.27 -2.64 -17.70
CA GLU A 70 -13.38 -3.07 -18.56
C GLU A 70 -12.96 -4.18 -19.53
N ALA A 71 -11.77 -4.07 -20.12
CA ALA A 71 -11.26 -5.07 -21.06
C ALA A 71 -10.98 -6.43 -20.37
N ILE A 72 -10.45 -6.40 -19.14
CA ILE A 72 -10.22 -7.61 -18.36
C ILE A 72 -11.55 -8.25 -17.94
N GLU A 73 -12.51 -7.48 -17.44
CA GLU A 73 -13.83 -8.01 -17.06
C GLU A 73 -14.56 -8.63 -18.27
N ALA A 74 -14.53 -7.97 -19.43
CA ALA A 74 -15.10 -8.52 -20.66
C ALA A 74 -14.39 -9.81 -21.12
N ALA A 75 -13.07 -9.87 -20.98
CA ALA A 75 -12.31 -11.08 -21.28
C ALA A 75 -12.65 -12.23 -20.31
N GLN A 76 -12.90 -11.94 -19.04
CA GLN A 76 -13.32 -12.96 -18.07
C GLN A 76 -14.71 -13.53 -18.38
N GLU A 77 -15.63 -12.67 -18.81
CA GLU A 77 -16.97 -13.10 -19.25
C GLU A 77 -16.90 -13.99 -20.50
N HIS A 78 -16.01 -13.69 -21.43
CA HIS A 78 -15.82 -14.49 -22.64
C HIS A 78 -15.03 -15.79 -22.43
N LEU A 79 -14.07 -15.79 -21.50
CA LEU A 79 -13.17 -16.92 -21.25
C LEU A 79 -13.62 -17.80 -20.07
N ASP A 80 -14.77 -17.49 -19.47
CA ASP A 80 -15.36 -18.17 -18.30
C ASP A 80 -14.37 -18.40 -17.14
N VAL A 81 -13.52 -17.39 -16.90
CA VAL A 81 -12.47 -17.47 -15.87
C VAL A 81 -13.03 -16.95 -14.56
N GLY A 82 -13.47 -17.87 -13.69
CA GLY A 82 -14.11 -17.60 -12.40
C GLY A 82 -13.23 -17.00 -11.29
N SER A 83 -12.32 -16.06 -11.59
CA SER A 83 -11.43 -15.48 -10.56
C SER A 83 -12.14 -14.52 -9.58
N GLY A 84 -13.39 -14.11 -9.87
CA GLY A 84 -14.15 -13.16 -9.07
C GLY A 84 -13.51 -11.76 -8.99
N TRP A 85 -12.57 -11.49 -9.89
CA TRP A 85 -11.89 -10.21 -10.01
C TRP A 85 -12.83 -9.16 -10.59
N THR A 86 -12.76 -7.95 -10.05
CA THR A 86 -13.41 -6.78 -10.63
C THR A 86 -12.47 -5.61 -10.51
N GLU A 87 -12.56 -4.67 -11.45
CA GLU A 87 -11.84 -3.41 -11.45
C GLU A 87 -12.02 -2.71 -10.10
N ARG A 88 -13.27 -2.63 -9.62
CA ARG A 88 -13.60 -1.95 -8.38
C ARG A 88 -12.92 -2.57 -7.16
N ARG A 89 -12.87 -3.92 -7.11
CA ARG A 89 -12.21 -4.65 -6.02
C ARG A 89 -10.70 -4.51 -6.10
N SER A 90 -10.13 -4.55 -7.31
CA SER A 90 -8.71 -4.34 -7.55
C SER A 90 -8.26 -2.94 -7.12
N ARG A 91 -8.94 -1.89 -7.59
CA ARG A 91 -8.67 -0.50 -7.20
C ARG A 91 -8.73 -0.31 -5.69
N ARG A 92 -9.70 -0.95 -5.01
CA ARG A 92 -9.82 -0.90 -3.54
C ARG A 92 -8.67 -1.62 -2.83
N ALA A 93 -8.24 -2.77 -3.35
CA ALA A 93 -7.10 -3.50 -2.80
C ALA A 93 -5.81 -2.69 -2.97
N MET A 94 -5.55 -2.18 -4.16
CA MET A 94 -4.36 -1.36 -4.44
C MET A 94 -4.36 -0.07 -3.62
N ALA A 95 -5.50 0.59 -3.40
CA ALA A 95 -5.58 1.75 -2.51
C ALA A 95 -5.14 1.42 -1.06
N ARG A 96 -5.39 0.21 -0.56
CA ARG A 96 -4.91 -0.24 0.76
C ARG A 96 -3.42 -0.52 0.75
N VAL A 97 -2.90 -1.19 -0.28
CA VAL A 97 -1.46 -1.47 -0.43
C VAL A 97 -0.68 -0.17 -0.59
N GLY A 98 -1.21 0.78 -1.35
CA GLY A 98 -0.63 2.12 -1.49
C GLY A 98 -0.66 2.89 -0.17
N GLY A 99 -1.79 2.82 0.56
CA GLY A 99 -1.87 3.34 1.92
C GLY A 99 -0.79 2.76 2.82
N PHE A 100 -0.60 1.43 2.81
CA PHE A 100 0.45 0.74 3.56
C PHE A 100 1.85 1.26 3.23
N GLY A 101 2.22 1.30 1.94
CA GLY A 101 3.52 1.82 1.52
C GLY A 101 3.75 3.26 1.95
N ALA A 102 2.74 4.13 1.76
CA ALA A 102 2.79 5.53 2.19
C ALA A 102 2.96 5.67 3.71
N GLY A 103 2.22 4.88 4.50
CA GLY A 103 2.34 4.84 5.95
C GLY A 103 3.76 4.49 6.40
N MET A 104 4.40 3.52 5.72
CA MET A 104 5.78 3.18 6.02
C MET A 104 6.75 4.33 5.72
N MET A 105 6.62 4.94 4.53
CA MET A 105 7.47 6.06 4.10
C MET A 105 7.36 7.30 5.00
N ILE A 106 6.19 7.55 5.58
CA ILE A 106 5.98 8.67 6.52
C ILE A 106 6.70 8.42 7.86
N VAL A 107 6.63 7.19 8.38
CA VAL A 107 7.15 6.87 9.71
C VAL A 107 8.64 6.56 9.70
N ALA A 108 9.18 5.99 8.61
CA ALA A 108 10.57 5.54 8.56
C ALA A 108 11.60 6.66 8.85
N PRO A 109 11.49 7.88 8.29
CA PRO A 109 12.39 8.97 8.63
C PRO A 109 12.28 9.39 10.10
N VAL A 110 11.06 9.40 10.66
CA VAL A 110 10.84 9.71 12.08
C VAL A 110 11.59 8.70 12.94
N VAL A 111 11.38 7.41 12.72
CA VAL A 111 12.07 6.34 13.46
C VAL A 111 13.59 6.48 13.33
N GLY A 112 14.11 6.71 12.12
CA GLY A 112 15.55 6.90 11.89
C GLY A 112 16.17 8.12 12.59
N THR A 113 15.36 9.08 13.06
CA THR A 113 15.83 10.24 13.84
C THR A 113 15.77 10.04 15.35
N VAL A 114 15.00 9.06 15.85
CA VAL A 114 14.85 8.82 17.30
C VAL A 114 15.83 7.78 17.85
N VAL A 115 16.57 7.09 16.96
CA VAL A 115 17.49 5.99 17.28
C VAL A 115 18.90 6.37 16.87
#